data_AF-A0A1I5MBC8-F1
#
_entry.id   AF-A0A1I5MBC8-F1
#
_cell.length_a   1.000
_cell.length_b   1.000
_cell.length_c   1.000
_cell.angle_alpha   90.00
_cell.angle_beta   90.00
_cell.angle_gamma   90.00
#
_symmetry.space_group_name_H-M   'P 1'
#
loop_
_entity.id
_entity.type
_entity.pdbx_description
1 polymer ?
#
loop_
_entity_poly.entity_id
_entity_poly.type
_entity_poly.pdbx_seq_one_letter_code
_entity_poly.pdbx_strand_id
1 'polypeptide(L)'
;MRVKVDGRAVPARPGQTVAGLLLGLGRTSWRTTRHGGRPRGVFCGIGACFDCLVVVNGVPDVRACQRVVEDGDDVRTQHGAELPS
;
A
#
# COMPACT_ATOMS: atom_id res chain seq x y z
N MET A 1 -4.66 -11.83 -12.15
CA MET A 1 -4.09 -12.19 -10.85
C MET A 1 -5.04 -11.75 -9.74
N ARG A 2 -4.98 -12.40 -8.59
CA ARG A 2 -5.80 -12.13 -7.40
C ARG A 2 -4.87 -11.73 -6.25
N VAL A 3 -5.22 -10.65 -5.58
CA VAL A 3 -4.49 -10.09 -4.43
C VAL A 3 -5.51 -9.91 -3.30
N LYS A 4 -5.07 -9.98 -2.05
CA LYS A 4 -5.88 -9.62 -0.89
C LYS A 4 -5.53 -8.21 -0.45
N VAL A 5 -6.54 -7.36 -0.28
CA VAL A 5 -6.39 -6.01 0.28
C VAL A 5 -7.26 -5.91 1.51
N ASP A 6 -6.65 -5.72 2.69
CA ASP A 6 -7.34 -5.69 3.99
C ASP A 6 -8.30 -6.89 4.17
N GLY A 7 -7.84 -8.08 3.80
CA GLY A 7 -8.66 -9.30 3.91
C GLY A 7 -9.63 -9.54 2.74
N ARG A 8 -9.82 -8.60 1.81
CA ARG A 8 -10.72 -8.76 0.66
C ARG A 8 -9.96 -9.15 -0.60
N ALA A 9 -10.37 -10.24 -1.24
CA ALA A 9 -9.84 -10.62 -2.55
C ALA A 9 -10.27 -9.61 -3.64
N VAL A 10 -9.30 -9.12 -4.41
CA VAL A 10 -9.50 -8.15 -5.49
C VAL A 10 -8.76 -8.60 -6.76
N PRO A 11 -9.30 -8.31 -7.96
CA PRO A 11 -8.57 -8.52 -9.19
C PRO A 11 -7.41 -7.53 -9.30
N ALA A 12 -6.28 -8.00 -9.80
CA ALA A 12 -5.13 -7.17 -10.09
C ALA A 12 -4.61 -7.43 -11.52
N ARG A 13 -3.98 -6.41 -12.10
CA ARG A 13 -3.36 -6.45 -13.42
C ARG A 13 -1.87 -6.73 -13.27
N PRO A 14 -1.29 -7.67 -14.03
CA PRO A 14 0.15 -7.86 -14.05
C PRO A 14 0.88 -6.54 -14.36
N GLY A 15 1.99 -6.29 -13.67
CA GLY A 15 2.84 -5.12 -13.89
C GLY A 15 2.37 -3.81 -13.25
N GLN A 16 1.18 -3.75 -12.65
CA GLN A 16 0.78 -2.56 -11.88
C GLN A 16 1.47 -2.53 -10.51
N THR A 17 1.65 -1.34 -9.95
CA THR A 17 2.14 -1.20 -8.57
C THR A 17 1.02 -1.42 -7.55
N VAL A 18 1.37 -1.67 -6.29
CA VAL A 18 0.39 -1.72 -5.19
C VAL A 18 -0.38 -0.39 -5.09
N ALA A 19 0.30 0.75 -5.28
CA ALA A 19 -0.37 2.05 -5.34
C ALA A 19 -1.36 2.13 -6.52
N GLY A 20 -0.99 1.63 -7.70
CA GLY A 20 -1.88 1.55 -8.86
C GLY A 20 -3.11 0.67 -8.59
N LEU A 21 -2.92 -0.47 -7.92
CA LEU A 21 -4.03 -1.32 -7.47
C LEU A 21 -4.97 -0.56 -6.53
N LEU A 22 -4.45 0.08 -5.48
CA LEU A 22 -5.26 0.80 -4.49
C LEU A 22 -6.01 1.98 -5.10
N LEU A 23 -5.36 2.76 -5.96
CA LEU A 23 -6.01 3.83 -6.73
C LEU A 23 -7.11 3.28 -7.64
N GLY A 24 -6.88 2.16 -8.32
CA GLY A 24 -7.88 1.50 -9.17
C GLY A 24 -9.10 1.00 -8.39
N LEU A 25 -8.96 0.78 -7.08
CA LEU A 25 -10.05 0.47 -6.15
C LEU A 25 -10.74 1.73 -5.59
N GLY A 26 -10.36 2.92 -6.06
CA GLY A 26 -10.89 4.21 -5.59
C GLY A 26 -10.32 4.66 -4.24
N ARG A 27 -9.26 4.01 -3.73
CA ARG A 27 -8.64 4.40 -2.45
C ARG A 27 -7.55 5.44 -2.71
N THR A 28 -7.74 6.64 -2.18
CA THR A 28 -6.74 7.72 -2.23
C THR A 28 -5.94 7.88 -0.95
N SER A 29 -6.38 7.21 0.13
CA SER A 29 -5.65 7.11 1.39
C SER A 29 -5.72 5.68 1.94
N TRP A 30 -4.59 5.20 2.45
CA TRP A 30 -4.40 3.83 2.95
C TRP A 30 -3.40 3.72 4.10
N ARG A 31 -2.94 4.86 4.62
CA ARG A 31 -2.30 4.93 5.92
C ARG A 31 -2.60 6.28 6.56
N THR A 32 -2.27 6.42 7.83
CA THR A 32 -2.33 7.71 8.54
C THR A 32 -0.95 8.11 9.06
N THR A 33 -0.72 9.41 9.29
CA THR A 33 0.46 9.86 10.03
C THR A 33 0.42 9.34 11.47
N ARG A 34 1.59 8.99 12.03
CA ARG A 34 1.71 8.52 13.42
C ARG A 34 1.08 9.50 14.43
N HIS A 35 1.34 10.79 14.22
CA HIS A 35 0.78 11.86 15.02
C HIS A 35 -0.29 12.60 14.23
N GLY A 36 -1.44 12.85 14.84
CA GLY A 36 -2.55 13.60 14.26
C GLY A 36 -3.39 12.85 13.21
N GLY A 37 -3.11 11.57 12.93
CA GLY A 37 -3.98 10.70 12.14
C GLY A 37 -4.29 11.18 10.73
N ARG A 38 -3.42 12.02 10.14
CA ARG A 38 -3.70 12.65 8.84
C ARG A 38 -3.62 11.59 7.72
N PRO A 39 -4.60 11.55 6.80
CA PRO A 39 -4.64 10.56 5.74
C PRO A 39 -3.44 10.73 4.81
N ARG A 40 -2.80 9.61 4.48
CA ARG A 40 -1.70 9.52 3.51
C ARG A 40 -1.98 8.42 2.48
N GLY A 41 -1.39 8.59 1.31
CA GLY A 41 -1.52 7.71 0.15
C GLY A 41 -0.37 7.98 -0.83
N VAL A 42 -0.58 7.72 -2.11
CA VAL A 42 0.42 8.07 -3.12
C VAL A 42 0.47 9.58 -3.36
N PHE A 43 1.67 10.14 -3.30
CA PHE A 43 1.93 11.55 -3.60
C PHE A 43 2.98 11.68 -4.70
N CYS A 44 4.25 11.37 -4.40
CA CYS A 44 5.34 11.54 -5.38
C CYS A 44 5.39 10.47 -6.49
N GLY A 45 4.83 9.28 -6.26
CA GLY A 45 4.91 8.14 -7.20
C GLY A 45 6.31 7.52 -7.41
N ILE A 46 7.38 8.20 -7.00
CA ILE A 46 8.78 7.83 -7.27
C ILE A 46 9.54 7.26 -6.04
N GLY A 47 8.85 7.06 -4.92
CA GLY A 47 9.43 6.48 -3.72
C GLY A 47 10.14 7.43 -2.76
N ALA A 48 10.19 8.74 -3.04
CA ALA A 48 10.92 9.71 -2.21
C ALA A 48 10.19 10.17 -0.94
N CYS A 49 8.84 10.24 -0.95
CA CYS A 49 8.08 10.89 0.12
C CYS A 49 7.68 10.00 1.32
N PHE A 50 7.75 8.67 1.16
CA PHE A 50 7.29 7.70 2.18
C PHE A 50 5.81 7.85 2.61
N ASP A 51 4.96 8.52 1.84
CA ASP A 51 3.54 8.67 2.20
C ASP A 51 2.66 7.47 1.81
N CYS A 52 3.16 6.59 0.95
CA CYS A 52 2.42 5.46 0.40
C CYS A 52 2.72 4.11 1.07
N LEU A 53 3.15 4.09 2.32
CA LEU A 53 3.52 2.86 3.02
C LEU A 53 2.32 1.93 3.22
N VAL A 54 2.58 0.63 3.06
CA VAL A 54 1.69 -0.50 3.31
C VAL A 54 2.51 -1.66 3.86
N VAL A 55 1.83 -2.67 4.39
CA VAL A 55 2.43 -3.98 4.68
C VAL A 55 2.12 -4.93 3.51
N VAL A 56 3.13 -5.63 3.00
CA VAL A 56 2.96 -6.64 1.94
C VAL A 56 3.53 -7.95 2.42
N ASN A 57 2.70 -9.01 2.48
CA ASN A 57 3.11 -10.36 2.91
C ASN A 57 3.83 -10.35 4.27
N GLY A 58 3.39 -9.49 5.19
CA GLY A 58 4.00 -9.33 6.51
C GLY A 58 5.23 -8.41 6.56
N VAL A 59 5.74 -7.93 5.42
CA VAL A 59 6.85 -6.96 5.38
C VAL A 59 6.30 -5.55 5.52
N PRO A 60 6.61 -4.82 6.61
CA PRO A 60 6.11 -3.47 6.83
C PRO A 60 6.81 -2.41 5.99
N ASP A 61 6.23 -1.21 5.98
CA ASP A 61 6.81 0.01 5.40
C ASP A 61 7.26 -0.13 3.94
N VAL A 62 6.54 -0.98 3.19
CA VAL A 62 6.73 -1.14 1.76
C VAL A 62 6.16 0.07 1.04
N ARG A 63 6.97 0.70 0.19
CA ARG A 63 6.52 1.80 -0.66
C ARG A 63 5.58 1.24 -1.74
N ALA A 64 4.27 1.44 -1.57
CA ALA A 64 3.26 0.94 -2.52
C ALA A 64 3.49 1.43 -3.95
N CYS A 65 4.08 2.62 -4.12
CA CYS A 65 4.41 3.17 -5.46
C CYS A 65 5.58 2.49 -6.16
N GLN A 66 6.36 1.65 -5.48
CA GLN A 66 7.54 0.97 -6.04
C GLN A 66 7.38 -0.56 -6.05
N ARG A 67 6.49 -1.14 -5.23
CA ARG A 67 6.19 -2.57 -5.23
C ARG A 67 5.20 -2.91 -6.34
N VAL A 68 5.63 -3.69 -7.33
CA VAL A 68 4.73 -4.35 -8.31
C VAL A 68 3.95 -5.44 -7.60
N VAL A 69 2.67 -5.61 -7.90
CA VAL A 69 1.86 -6.69 -7.32
C VAL A 69 2.19 -8.04 -7.96
N GLU A 70 2.18 -9.10 -7.15
CA GLU A 70 2.27 -10.49 -7.58
C GLU A 70 0.99 -11.26 -7.22
N ASP A 71 0.74 -12.37 -7.93
CA ASP A 71 -0.43 -13.21 -7.66
C ASP A 71 -0.33 -13.79 -6.24
N GLY A 72 -1.42 -13.68 -5.47
CA GLY A 72 -1.47 -14.13 -4.08
C GLY A 72 -0.96 -13.14 -3.04
N ASP A 73 -0.46 -11.95 -3.42
CA ASP A 73 -0.02 -10.93 -2.46
C ASP A 73 -1.14 -10.60 -1.43
N ASP A 74 -0.75 -10.41 -0.18
CA ASP A 74 -1.59 -9.85 0.89
C ASP A 74 -1.10 -8.45 1.27
N VAL A 75 -1.87 -7.45 0.88
CA VAL A 75 -1.62 -6.04 1.12
C VAL A 75 -2.49 -5.57 2.28
N ARG A 76 -1.87 -5.02 3.31
CA ARG A 76 -2.57 -4.42 4.45
C ARG A 76 -2.25 -2.93 4.56
N THR A 77 -3.30 -2.16 4.80
CA THR A 77 -3.18 -0.76 5.23
C THR A 77 -2.62 -0.67 6.65
N GLN A 78 -1.95 0.43 6.99
CA GLN A 78 -1.26 0.58 8.27
C GLN A 78 -1.53 1.94 8.94
N HIS A 79 -1.40 1.99 10.26
CA HIS A 79 -1.44 3.24 11.03
C HIS A 79 -0.02 3.71 11.33
N GLY A 80 0.40 4.84 10.78
CA GLY A 80 1.79 5.29 10.89
C GLY A 80 2.76 4.43 10.07
N ALA A 81 4.06 4.64 10.28
CA ALA A 81 5.11 3.70 9.85
C ALA A 81 5.33 2.66 10.96
N GLU A 82 5.56 1.40 10.59
CA GLU A 82 5.87 0.32 11.53
C GLU A 82 7.39 0.26 11.74
N LEU A 83 7.88 0.94 12.79
CA LEU A 83 9.30 0.93 13.13
C LEU A 83 9.69 -0.42 13.78
N PRO A 84 10.92 -0.92 13.55
CA PRO A 84 11.46 -2.03 14.32
C PRO A 84 11.42 -1.68 15.82
N SER A 85 10.95 -2.63 16.63
CA SER A 85 11.03 -2.58 18.10
C SER A 85 12.47 -2.70 18.58
#